data_AF-A0A968KPJ7-F1
#
_entry.id   AF-A0A968KPJ7-F1
#
_cell.length_a   1.000
_cell.length_b   1.000
_cell.length_c   1.000
_cell.angle_alpha   90.00
_cell.angle_beta   90.00
_cell.angle_gamma   90.00
#
_symmetry.space_group_name_H-M   'P 1'
#
loop_
_entity.id
_entity.type
_entity.pdbx_description
1 polymer ?
#
loop_
_entity_poly.entity_id
_entity_poly.type
_entity_poly.pdbx_seq_one_letter_code
_entity_poly.pdbx_strand_id
1 'polypeptide(L)'
;MKLPELLKTHNLYRLLEVQDFSDLEAVREGYRKLALKYHPDRFPSDAEATERFVLGTAAYDILRDAEQKEAYDRWLEQEGVPRLAFPFRKSKKEKKAAGTIHSTQTMGEKDFE
;
A
#
# COMPACT_ATOMS: atom_id res chain seq x y z
N MET A 1 -23.36 0.96 14.39
CA MET A 1 -22.52 1.51 13.30
C MET A 1 -22.23 0.40 12.31
N LYS A 2 -22.57 0.56 11.02
CA LYS A 2 -22.08 -0.35 9.97
C LYS A 2 -20.65 0.07 9.66
N LEU A 3 -19.68 -0.66 10.19
CA LEU A 3 -18.30 -0.57 9.75
C LEU A 3 -18.26 -0.87 8.24
N PRO A 4 -17.65 -0.02 7.41
CA PRO A 4 -17.68 -0.19 5.97
C PRO A 4 -16.97 -1.50 5.59
N GLU A 5 -17.57 -2.27 4.68
CA GLU A 5 -17.05 -3.58 4.22
C GLU A 5 -15.61 -3.49 3.66
N LEU A 6 -15.18 -2.28 3.31
CA LEU A 6 -13.81 -1.93 2.94
C LEU A 6 -12.76 -2.32 3.99
N LEU A 7 -13.10 -2.27 5.28
CA LEU A 7 -12.17 -2.60 6.37
C LEU A 7 -11.80 -4.09 6.39
N LYS A 8 -12.73 -4.97 6.00
CA LYS A 8 -12.54 -6.43 6.02
C LYS A 8 -11.48 -6.90 5.03
N THR A 9 -11.20 -6.10 4.00
CA THR A 9 -10.33 -6.49 2.89
C THR A 9 -9.12 -5.58 2.74
N HIS A 10 -9.19 -4.32 3.19
CA HIS A 10 -8.17 -3.32 2.96
C HIS A 10 -7.82 -2.54 4.22
N ASN A 11 -6.51 -2.34 4.42
CA ASN A 11 -6.03 -1.44 5.46
C ASN A 11 -6.10 0.03 4.97
N LEU A 12 -6.83 0.87 5.71
CA LEU A 12 -7.07 2.27 5.35
C LEU A 12 -5.80 3.12 5.32
N TYR A 13 -4.91 2.92 6.29
CA TYR A 13 -3.61 3.61 6.35
C TYR A 13 -2.76 3.25 5.14
N ARG A 14 -2.77 1.98 4.75
CA ARG A 14 -2.00 1.50 3.59
C ARG A 14 -2.57 1.98 2.26
N LEU A 15 -3.89 2.16 2.15
CA LEU A 15 -4.51 2.77 0.98
C LEU A 15 -3.97 4.18 0.75
N LEU A 16 -3.80 4.97 1.81
CA LEU A 16 -3.23 6.32 1.78
C LEU A 16 -1.70 6.35 1.73
N GLU A 17 -1.04 5.19 1.65
CA GLU A 17 0.42 5.03 1.70
C GLU A 17 1.05 5.65 2.96
N VAL A 18 0.34 5.64 4.09
CA VAL A 18 0.83 6.12 5.38
C VAL A 18 1.12 4.96 6.33
N GLN A 19 1.80 5.26 7.44
CA GLN A 19 2.03 4.28 8.49
C GLN A 19 0.71 3.98 9.22
N ASP A 20 0.61 2.75 9.71
CA ASP A 20 -0.50 2.30 10.57
C ASP A 20 -0.59 3.21 11.82
N PHE A 21 -1.80 3.52 12.27
CA PHE A 21 -2.06 4.42 13.42
C PHE A 21 -1.50 5.86 13.27
N SER A 22 -1.26 6.31 12.04
CA SER A 22 -0.81 7.68 11.77
C SER A 22 -1.80 8.75 12.23
N ASP A 23 -1.28 9.96 12.47
CA ASP A 23 -2.10 11.13 12.79
C ASP A 23 -2.89 11.64 11.57
N LEU A 24 -3.93 12.44 11.82
CA LEU A 24 -4.76 13.07 10.81
C LEU A 24 -3.92 13.91 9.82
N GLU A 25 -2.86 14.57 10.30
CA GLU A 25 -1.95 15.32 9.43
C GLU A 25 -1.28 14.43 8.38
N ALA A 26 -0.77 13.26 8.79
CA ALA A 26 -0.15 12.30 7.89
C ALA A 26 -1.19 11.70 6.93
N VAL A 27 -2.39 11.37 7.41
CA VAL A 27 -3.53 10.91 6.60
C VAL A 27 -3.90 11.93 5.50
N ARG A 28 -3.95 13.22 5.86
CA ARG A 28 -4.18 14.32 4.90
C ARG A 28 -3.07 14.42 3.87
N GLU A 29 -1.82 14.29 4.28
CA GLU A 29 -0.69 14.33 3.36
C GLU A 29 -0.70 13.14 2.39
N GLY A 30 -0.98 11.93 2.89
CA GLY A 30 -1.13 10.71 2.10
C GLY A 30 -2.22 10.85 1.05
N TYR A 31 -3.40 11.36 1.44
CA TYR A 31 -4.51 11.61 0.52
C TYR A 31 -4.14 12.58 -0.60
N ARG A 32 -3.44 13.68 -0.28
CA ARG A 32 -2.96 14.65 -1.29
C ARG A 32 -2.01 14.00 -2.29
N LYS A 33 -1.08 13.17 -1.82
CA LYS A 33 -0.14 12.43 -2.69
C LYS A 33 -0.87 11.41 -3.57
N LEU A 34 -1.85 10.70 -3.02
CA LEU A 34 -2.68 9.74 -3.75
C LEU A 34 -3.49 10.42 -4.84
N ALA A 35 -4.17 11.52 -4.51
CA ALA A 35 -4.96 12.30 -5.46
C ALA A 35 -4.11 12.79 -6.64
N LEU A 36 -2.87 13.20 -6.41
CA LEU A 36 -1.95 13.62 -7.48
C LEU A 36 -1.48 12.44 -8.35
N LYS A 37 -1.33 11.24 -7.78
CA LYS A 37 -0.87 10.03 -8.48
C LYS A 37 -1.98 9.39 -9.33
N TYR A 38 -3.21 9.38 -8.83
CA TYR A 38 -4.35 8.66 -9.41
C TYR A 38 -5.49 9.59 -9.84
N HIS A 39 -5.20 10.88 -10.09
CA HIS A 39 -6.24 11.83 -10.48
C HIS A 39 -6.95 11.37 -11.77
N PRO A 40 -8.30 11.30 -11.79
CA PRO A 40 -9.06 10.78 -12.94
C PRO A 40 -8.86 11.64 -14.20
N ASP A 41 -8.53 12.93 -14.04
CA ASP A 41 -8.23 13.83 -15.17
C ASP A 41 -6.99 13.40 -15.98
N ARG A 42 -5.98 12.82 -15.31
CA ARG A 42 -4.72 12.41 -15.97
C ARG A 42 -4.75 10.96 -16.42
N PHE A 43 -5.62 10.15 -15.83
CA PHE A 43 -5.75 8.71 -16.09
C PHE A 43 -7.22 8.29 -16.34
N PRO A 44 -7.93 8.89 -17.31
CA PRO A 44 -9.35 8.63 -17.53
C PRO A 44 -9.65 7.21 -18.05
N SER A 45 -8.64 6.45 -18.49
CA SER A 45 -8.80 5.07 -18.97
C SER A 45 -8.25 4.00 -18.02
N ASP A 46 -7.72 4.37 -16.86
CA ASP A 46 -7.26 3.40 -15.86
C ASP A 46 -8.36 3.13 -14.83
N ALA A 47 -9.06 2.01 -15.00
CA ALA A 47 -10.03 1.53 -14.03
C ALA A 47 -9.39 1.28 -12.66
N GLU A 48 -8.14 0.82 -12.63
CA GLU A 48 -7.39 0.59 -11.37
C GLU A 48 -7.09 1.92 -10.65
N ALA A 49 -6.75 2.99 -11.38
CA ALA A 49 -6.53 4.31 -10.78
C ALA A 49 -7.82 4.87 -10.18
N THR A 50 -8.93 4.70 -10.89
CA THR A 50 -10.27 5.10 -10.44
C THR A 50 -10.66 4.38 -9.16
N GLU A 51 -10.52 3.05 -9.13
CA GLU A 51 -10.81 2.24 -7.95
C GLU A 51 -9.96 2.69 -6.75
N ARG A 52 -8.65 2.88 -6.95
CA ARG A 52 -7.74 3.34 -5.89
C ARG A 52 -8.09 4.73 -5.37
N PHE A 53 -8.54 5.63 -6.23
CA PHE A 53 -8.99 6.96 -5.83
C PHE A 53 -10.26 6.90 -4.97
N VAL A 54 -11.22 6.05 -5.36
CA VAL A 54 -12.44 5.82 -4.59
C VAL A 54 -12.11 5.21 -3.22
N LEU A 55 -11.25 4.18 -3.19
CA LEU A 55 -10.80 3.53 -1.96
C LEU A 55 -10.05 4.49 -1.04
N GLY A 56 -9.13 5.29 -1.58
CA GLY A 56 -8.37 6.29 -0.82
C GLY A 56 -9.26 7.40 -0.26
N THR A 57 -10.29 7.81 -0.99
CA THR A 57 -11.27 8.81 -0.52
C THR A 57 -12.12 8.25 0.62
N ALA A 58 -12.59 7.00 0.50
CA ALA A 58 -13.31 6.34 1.58
C ALA A 58 -12.43 6.16 2.84
N ALA A 59 -11.16 5.79 2.66
CA ALA A 59 -10.20 5.69 3.76
C ALA A 59 -10.02 7.02 4.49
N TYR A 60 -9.89 8.12 3.74
CA TYR A 60 -9.78 9.46 4.30
C TYR A 60 -11.03 9.87 5.07
N ASP A 61 -12.23 9.55 4.58
CA ASP A 61 -13.50 9.91 5.24
C ASP A 61 -13.65 9.26 6.62
N ILE A 62 -13.18 8.02 6.76
CA ILE A 62 -13.18 7.27 8.03
C ILE A 62 -12.07 7.79 8.96
N LEU A 63 -10.84 7.89 8.46
CA LEU A 63 -9.68 8.27 9.28
C LEU A 63 -9.69 9.75 9.68
N ARG A 64 -10.43 10.62 8.96
CA ARG A 64 -10.56 12.03 9.33
C ARG A 64 -11.46 12.26 10.53
N ASP A 65 -12.38 11.34 10.78
CA ASP A 65 -13.31 11.43 11.88
C ASP A 65 -12.73 10.71 13.09
N ALA A 66 -12.60 11.41 14.21
CA ALA A 66 -11.95 10.86 15.40
C ALA A 66 -12.69 9.65 15.97
N GLU A 67 -14.02 9.64 15.92
CA GLU A 67 -14.85 8.56 16.44
C GLU A 67 -14.74 7.31 15.55
N GLN A 68 -14.80 7.50 14.23
CA GLN A 68 -14.62 6.41 13.27
C GLN A 68 -13.19 5.88 13.25
N LYS A 69 -12.19 6.76 13.37
CA LYS A 69 -10.77 6.37 13.49
C LYS A 69 -10.55 5.50 14.71
N GLU A 70 -11.06 5.90 15.88
CA GLU A 70 -10.91 5.12 17.11
C GLU A 70 -11.61 3.76 16.99
N ALA A 71 -12.80 3.71 16.41
CA ALA A 71 -13.49 2.45 16.15
C ALA A 71 -12.67 1.53 15.21
N TYR A 72 -12.03 2.11 14.19
CA TYR A 72 -11.16 1.38 13.28
C TYR A 72 -9.87 0.89 13.93
N ASP A 73 -9.20 1.74 14.71
CA ASP A 73 -7.96 1.41 15.41
C ASP A 73 -8.20 0.25 16.41
N ARG A 74 -9.33 0.27 17.13
CA ARG A 74 -9.75 -0.86 18.00
C ARG A 74 -10.00 -2.14 17.21
N TRP A 75 -10.66 -2.06 16.06
CA TRP A 75 -10.90 -3.22 15.20
C TRP A 75 -9.58 -3.80 14.65
N LEU A 76 -8.65 -2.92 14.26
CA LEU A 76 -7.34 -3.30 13.72
C LEU A 76 -6.48 -4.03 14.76
N GLU A 77 -6.59 -3.64 16.03
CA GLU A 77 -5.92 -4.33 17.15
C GLU A 77 -6.53 -5.71 17.44
N GLN A 78 -7.83 -5.90 17.21
CA GLN A 78 -8.52 -7.18 17.44
C GLN A 78 -8.34 -8.21 16.32
N GLU A 79 -8.48 -7.82 15.05
CA GLU A 79 -8.33 -8.74 13.90
C GLU A 79 -6.89 -8.85 13.39
N GLY A 80 -6.02 -7.90 13.76
CA GLY A 80 -4.67 -7.80 13.24
C GLY A 80 -4.63 -7.22 11.83
N VAL A 81 -3.45 -6.75 11.41
CA VAL A 81 -3.29 -6.05 10.12
C VAL A 81 -3.56 -7.02 8.96
N PRO A 82 -4.62 -6.84 8.16
CA PRO A 82 -4.86 -7.72 7.02
C PRO A 82 -3.67 -7.60 6.07
N ARG A 83 -3.02 -8.73 5.80
CA ARG A 83 -1.88 -8.82 4.88
C ARG A 83 -2.44 -8.53 3.49
N LEU A 84 -2.29 -7.28 3.03
CA LEU A 84 -2.82 -6.77 1.76
C LEU A 84 -2.71 -7.83 0.64
N ALA A 85 -3.85 -8.19 0.05
CA ALA A 85 -3.91 -9.09 -1.10
C ALA A 85 -3.43 -8.41 -2.40
N PHE A 86 -3.19 -7.09 -2.38
CA PHE A 86 -2.72 -6.32 -3.52
C PHE A 86 -1.22 -6.04 -3.40
N PRO A 87 -0.36 -6.62 -4.27
CA PRO A 87 1.02 -6.19 -4.35
C PRO A 87 1.02 -4.74 -4.84
N PHE A 88 1.38 -3.82 -3.94
CA PHE A 88 1.70 -2.45 -4.31
C PHE A 88 2.91 -2.50 -5.25
N ARG A 89 2.64 -2.67 -6.54
CA ARG A 89 3.64 -2.61 -7.60
C ARG A 89 4.13 -1.17 -7.63
N LYS A 90 5.24 -0.91 -6.94
CA LYS A 90 6.03 0.30 -7.13
C LYS A 90 6.33 0.41 -8.62
N SER A 91 5.62 1.28 -9.32
CA SER A 91 5.97 1.60 -10.70
C SER A 91 7.37 2.20 -10.73
N LYS A 92 8.26 1.50 -11.44
CA LYS A 92 9.68 1.74 -11.70
C LYS A 92 10.03 3.24 -11.81
N LYS A 93 11.02 3.64 -11.01
CA LYS A 93 12.17 4.40 -11.53
C LYS A 93 13.41 3.60 -11.16
N GLU A 94 13.80 2.67 -12.03
CA GLU A 94 15.08 1.98 -11.97
C GLU A 94 16.22 3.00 -12.06
N LYS A 95 17.12 3.04 -11.08
CA LYS A 95 18.56 3.07 -11.35
C LYS A 95 19.31 2.21 -10.33
N LYS A 96 19.95 1.19 -10.90
CA LYS A 96 20.93 0.21 -10.42
C LYS A 96 21.66 0.51 -9.11
N ALA A 97 21.67 -0.49 -8.22
CA ALA A 97 22.85 -1.00 -7.52
C ALA A 97 22.45 -2.27 -6.75
N ALA A 98 22.44 -3.43 -7.41
CA ALA A 98 22.36 -4.73 -6.73
C ALA A 98 23.62 -5.50 -7.10
N GLY A 99 24.37 -5.86 -6.06
CA GLY A 99 25.73 -6.34 -6.14
C GLY A 99 25.89 -7.70 -6.83
N THR A 100 27.07 -7.84 -7.43
CA THR A 100 27.72 -9.11 -7.76
C THR A 100 27.69 -10.05 -6.56
N ILE A 101 26.95 -11.15 -6.69
CA ILE A 101 27.28 -12.43 -6.05
C ILE A 101 27.13 -13.53 -7.10
N HIS A 102 28.17 -13.76 -7.89
CA HIS A 102 28.29 -15.04 -8.59
C HIS A 102 29.03 -16.01 -7.67
N SER A 103 28.25 -16.75 -6.87
CA SER A 103 28.67 -18.06 -6.38
C SER A 103 28.48 -19.05 -7.52
N THR A 104 29.57 -19.42 -8.21
CA THR A 104 29.60 -20.59 -9.08
C THR A 104 30.25 -21.73 -8.31
N GLN A 105 29.40 -22.49 -7.63
CA GLN A 105 29.64 -23.89 -7.33
C GLN A 105 29.57 -24.68 -8.64
N THR A 106 30.69 -25.22 -9.11
CA THR A 106 30.71 -26.30 -10.12
C THR A 106 31.77 -27.31 -9.72
N MET A 107 31.30 -28.47 -9.25
CA MET A 107 32.08 -29.71 -9.10
C MET A 107 32.49 -30.24 -10.48
N GLY A 108 33.65 -30.90 -10.56
CA GLY A 108 33.84 -32.04 -11.47
C GLY A 108 35.04 -31.99 -12.41
N GLU A 109 35.96 -32.95 -12.17
CA GLU A 109 36.60 -33.84 -13.17
C GLU A 109 37.92 -33.45 -13.92
N LYS A 110 38.90 -34.35 -13.68
CA LYS A 110 39.81 -35.04 -14.62
C LYS A 110 41.16 -34.44 -15.06
N ASP A 111 42.20 -35.08 -14.53
CA ASP A 111 43.39 -35.70 -15.17
C ASP A 111 44.37 -34.90 -16.06
N PHE A 112 45.64 -35.36 -15.98
CA PHE A 112 46.83 -35.10 -16.83
C PHE A 112 47.76 -33.97 -16.33
N GLU A 113 49.06 -34.15 -16.04
CA GLU A 113 50.12 -35.10 -16.49
C GLU A 113 51.06 -35.48 -15.32
#